data_AF-A0A645EQT4-F1
#
_entry.id   AF-A0A645EQT4-F1
#
_cell.length_a   1.000
_cell.length_b   1.000
_cell.length_c   1.000
_cell.angle_alpha   90.00
_cell.angle_beta   90.00
_cell.angle_gamma   90.00
#
_symmetry.space_group_name_H-M   'P 1'
#
loop_
_entity.id
_entity.type
_entity.pdbx_description
1 polymer ?
#
loop_
_entity_poly.entity_id
_entity_poly.type
_entity_poly.pdbx_seq_one_letter_code
_entity_poly.pdbx_strand_id
1 'polypeptide(L)' 'MLRQFGANYRKGPVQPDGSYAIDHTTATYVVDAEGKLVSTLNFGSTPEQVVAAVRQYL' A
#
# COMPACT_ATOMS: atom_id res chain seq x y z
N MET A 1 -6.70 -0.95 10.17
CA MET A 1 -6.17 -0.69 8.81
C MET A 1 -5.49 -1.91 8.18
N LEU A 2 -4.38 -2.46 8.72
CA LEU A 2 -3.62 -3.56 8.05
C LEU A 2 -4.47 -4.75 7.56
N ARG A 3 -5.38 -5.27 8.40
CA ARG A 3 -6.19 -6.45 8.05
C ARG A 3 -7.25 -6.20 6.96
N GLN A 4 -7.75 -4.98 6.82
CA GLN A 4 -8.90 -4.70 5.94
C GLN A 4 -8.50 -4.68 4.46
N PHE A 5 -7.24 -4.35 4.16
CA PHE A 5 -6.71 -4.27 2.80
C PHE A 5 -5.66 -5.35 2.51
N GLY A 6 -5.46 -6.30 3.43
CA GLY A 6 -4.47 -7.38 3.28
C GLY A 6 -3.01 -6.91 3.39
N ALA A 7 -2.77 -5.70 3.90
CA ALA A 7 -1.42 -5.19 4.12
C ALA A 7 -0.73 -5.96 5.26
N ASN A 8 0.54 -6.30 5.08
CA ASN A 8 1.35 -7.02 6.05
C ASN A 8 2.59 -6.21 6.43
N TYR A 9 3.09 -6.45 7.63
CA TYR A 9 4.38 -5.93 8.06
C TYR A 9 5.04 -6.91 9.03
N ARG A 10 6.37 -6.84 9.11
CA ARG A 10 7.19 -7.61 10.04
C ARG A 10 8.31 -6.73 10.57
N LYS A 11 8.38 -6.60 11.89
CA LYS A 11 9.52 -5.93 12.54
C LYS A 11 10.75 -6.82 12.49
N GLY A 12 11.86 -6.27 11.99
CA GLY A 12 13.17 -6.92 12.03
C GLY A 12 13.81 -6.85 13.42
N PRO A 13 14.96 -7.53 13.61
CA PRO A 13 15.76 -7.42 14.82
C PRO A 13 16.16 -5.96 15.09
N VAL A 14 16.32 -5.62 16.37
CA VAL A 14 16.88 -4.33 16.79
C VAL A 14 18.40 -4.46 16.80
N GLN A 15 19.07 -3.52 16.15
CA GLN A 15 20.53 -3.44 16.04
C GLN A 15 21.14 -2.82 17.32
N PRO A 16 22.46 -2.98 17.56
CA PRO A 16 23.11 -2.45 18.76
C PRO A 16 23.00 -0.92 18.95
N ASP A 17 22.84 -0.18 17.86
CA ASP A 17 22.61 1.27 17.87
C ASP A 17 21.14 1.66 18.10
N GLY A 18 20.26 0.67 18.31
CA GLY A 18 18.83 0.84 18.52
C GLY A 18 18.01 0.94 17.23
N SER A 19 18.64 0.95 16.05
CA SER A 19 17.93 0.96 14.77
C SER A 19 17.25 -0.38 14.48
N TYR A 20 16.21 -0.37 13.63
CA TYR A 20 15.59 -1.58 13.11
C TYR A 20 14.92 -1.30 11.77
N ALA A 21 14.75 -2.35 10.97
CA ALA A 21 13.96 -2.29 9.75
C ALA A 21 12.54 -2.82 9.99
N ILE A 22 11.59 -2.33 9.21
CA ILE A 22 10.26 -2.92 9.05
C ILE A 22 10.15 -3.42 7.62
N ASP A 23 9.97 -4.73 7.44
CA ASP A 23 9.47 -5.24 6.18
C ASP A 23 7.99 -4.89 6.12
N HIS A 24 7.54 -4.28 5.02
CA HIS A 24 6.13 -3.95 4.84
C HIS A 24 5.71 -4.23 3.40
N THR A 25 4.40 -4.44 3.22
CA THR A 25 3.81 -4.40 1.88
C THR A 25 4.05 -3.03 1.26
N THR A 26 4.55 -3.00 0.03
CA THR A 26 4.75 -1.75 -0.73
C THR A 26 3.69 -1.67 -1.81
N ALA A 27 2.53 -1.15 -1.43
CA ALA A 27 1.39 -0.97 -2.33
C ALA A 27 0.55 0.24 -1.89
N THR A 28 -0.15 0.84 -2.85
CA THR A 28 -1.13 1.90 -2.64
C THR A 28 -2.52 1.36 -2.98
N TYR A 29 -3.49 1.56 -2.09
CA TYR A 29 -4.84 1.01 -2.24
C TYR A 29 -5.81 2.08 -2.76
N VAL A 30 -6.61 1.74 -3.76
CA VAL A 30 -7.65 2.63 -4.32
C VAL A 30 -8.99 2.21 -3.77
N VAL A 31 -9.67 3.14 -3.12
CA VAL A 31 -10.96 2.95 -2.47
C VAL A 31 -11.98 3.87 -3.16
N ASP A 32 -13.16 3.35 -3.49
CA ASP A 32 -14.23 4.12 -4.13
C ASP A 32 -15.01 5.01 -3.15
N ALA A 33 -16.00 5.76 -3.66
CA ALA A 33 -16.81 6.69 -2.89
C ALA A 33 -17.67 5.98 -1.81
N GLU A 34 -17.99 4.70 -2.04
CA GLU A 34 -18.72 3.84 -1.11
C GLU A 34 -17.81 3.21 -0.04
N GLY A 35 -16.49 3.46 -0.10
CA GLY A 35 -15.51 2.95 0.87
C GLY A 35 -15.01 1.54 0.59
N LYS A 36 -15.26 1.00 -0.61
CA LYS A 36 -14.82 -0.34 -1.02
C LYS A 36 -13.44 -0.29 -1.67
N LEU A 37 -12.59 -1.27 -1.34
CA LEU A 37 -11.33 -1.49 -2.05
C LEU A 37 -11.61 -1.95 -3.49
N VAL A 38 -11.24 -1.14 -4.48
CA VAL A 38 -11.52 -1.39 -5.90
C VAL A 38 -10.28 -1.66 -6.73
N SER A 39 -9.09 -1.24 -6.27
CA SER A 39 -7.83 -1.57 -6.92
C SER A 39 -6.65 -1.48 -5.95
N THR A 40 -5.51 -2.05 -6.34
CA THR A 40 -4.22 -1.92 -5.64
C THR A 40 -3.13 -1.63 -6.67
N LEU A 41 -2.39 -0.55 -6.43
CA LEU A 41 -1.26 -0.11 -7.24
C LEU A 41 0.03 -0.60 -6.56
N ASN A 42 0.84 -1.33 -7.30
CA ASN A 42 2.10 -1.86 -6.79
C ASN A 42 3.16 -0.76 -6.73
N PHE A 43 4.21 -1.01 -5.95
CA PHE A 43 5.43 -0.21 -6.03
C PHE A 43 5.91 -0.07 -7.49
N GLY A 44 6.24 1.15 -7.88
CA GLY A 44 6.70 1.45 -9.24
C GLY A 44 5.60 1.66 -10.28
N SER A 45 4.32 1.70 -9.89
CA SER A 45 3.25 2.12 -10.81
C SER A 45 3.55 3.50 -11.40
N THR A 46 3.36 3.64 -12.71
CA THR A 46 3.64 4.90 -13.42
C THR A 46 2.55 5.94 -13.16
N PRO A 47 2.81 7.25 -13.37
CA PRO A 47 1.79 8.28 -13.25
C PRO A 47 0.56 8.00 -14.12
N GLU A 48 0.74 7.47 -15.33
CA GLU A 48 -0.37 7.13 -16.25
C GLU A 48 -1.24 6.01 -15.67
N GLN A 49 -0.63 5.00 -15.05
CA GLN A 49 -1.35 3.91 -14.37
C GLN A 49 -2.13 4.43 -13.16
N VAL A 50 -1.55 5.36 -12.39
CA VAL A 50 -2.24 6.02 -11.27
C VAL A 50 -3.45 6.80 -11.78
N VAL A 51 -3.28 7.62 -12.82
CA VAL A 51 -4.37 8.42 -13.41
C VAL A 51 -5.48 7.53 -13.96
N ALA A 52 -5.13 6.45 -14.65
CA ALA A 52 -6.11 5.49 -15.16
C ALA A 52 -6.91 4.84 -14.02
N ALA A 53 -6.22 4.41 -12.96
CA ALA A 53 -6.85 3.78 -11.81
C ALA A 53 -7.82 4.72 -11.06
N VAL A 54 -7.54 6.02 -11.00
CA VAL A 54 -8.46 7.01 -10.40
C VAL A 54 -9.63 7.31 -11.33
N ARG A 55 -9.37 7.60 -12.61
CA ARG A 55 -10.41 8.01 -13.58
C ARG A 55 -11.45 6.93 -13.85
N GLN A 56 -11.13 5.66 -13.63
CA GLN A 56 -12.10 4.58 -13.73
C GLN A 56 -13.28 4.74 -12.75
N TYR A 57 -13.12 5.50 -11.66
CA TYR A 57 -14.10 5.64 -10.58
C TYR A 57 -14.52 7.11 -10.32
N LEU A 58 -14.29 8.00 -11.29
CA LEU A 58 -14.84 9.37 -11.30
C LEU A 58 -16.18 9.40 -12.03
#